data_AF-A0A970PYP9-F1
#
_entry.id   AF-A0A970PYP9-F1
#
_cell.length_a   1.000
_cell.length_b   1.000
_cell.length_c   1.000
_cell.angle_alpha   90.00
_cell.angle_beta   90.00
_cell.angle_gamma   90.00
#
_symmetry.space_group_name_H-M   'P 1'
#
loop_
_entity.id
_entity.type
_entity.pdbx_description
1 polymer ?
#
loop_
_entity_poly.entity_id
_entity_poly.type
_entity_poly.pdbx_seq_one_letter_code
_entity_poly.pdbx_strand_id
1 'polypeptide(L)'
;MIETFAIESNGLLEQTACYINGKQLGGLKELYINIDEAGIFDAIIQYEAEDKQIYTCRLFNVDKCNIKTVQPSFTEEEASQLTLFEIESDGTLENTTFYFNSDELSEVVSLFIHIKAVIGDLGIKHLFKEPIISDKPIFKTEIVFRNDDGTLSTETIF
;
A
#
# COMPACT_ATOMS: atom_id res chain seq x y z
N MET A 1 -3.52 -0.31 19.04
CA MET A 1 -2.60 0.83 18.82
C MET A 1 -2.88 1.27 17.40
N ILE A 2 -3.12 2.56 17.15
CA ILE A 2 -3.33 3.05 15.78
C ILE A 2 -1.95 3.19 15.14
N GLU A 3 -1.80 2.61 13.95
CA GLU A 3 -0.64 2.74 13.09
C GLU A 3 -1.04 3.51 11.83
N THR A 4 -0.12 4.29 11.29
CA THR A 4 -0.30 5.01 10.02
C THR A 4 0.48 4.30 8.93
N PHE A 5 -0.20 3.91 7.85
CA PHE A 5 0.44 3.50 6.61
C PHE A 5 0.20 4.56 5.55
N ALA A 6 1.26 5.04 4.90
CA ALA A 6 1.15 6.07 3.88
C ALA A 6 1.80 5.64 2.57
N ILE A 7 1.25 6.13 1.46
CA ILE A 7 1.77 5.97 0.11
C ILE A 7 1.91 7.38 -0.46
N GLU A 8 3.10 7.69 -0.93
CA GLU A 8 3.39 8.93 -1.64
C GLU A 8 3.71 8.57 -3.10
N SER A 9 2.89 9.09 -4.03
CA SER A 9 2.99 8.72 -5.45
C SER A 9 2.34 9.74 -6.38
N ASN A 10 2.67 9.64 -7.67
CA ASN A 10 1.98 10.29 -8.78
C ASN A 10 1.45 9.28 -9.82
N GLY A 11 1.29 8.01 -9.42
CA GLY A 11 0.76 6.95 -10.27
C GLY A 11 1.83 6.11 -10.99
N LEU A 12 3.11 6.46 -10.84
CA LEU A 12 4.23 5.75 -11.45
C LEU A 12 4.99 4.90 -10.40
N LEU A 13 5.32 3.65 -10.76
CA LEU A 13 6.00 2.71 -9.85
C LEU A 13 7.36 3.23 -9.38
N GLU A 14 8.11 3.89 -10.26
CA GLU A 14 9.41 4.51 -9.97
C GLU A 14 9.31 5.72 -9.04
N GLN A 15 8.14 6.34 -8.97
CA GLN A 15 7.84 7.51 -8.14
C GLN A 15 6.78 7.14 -7.09
N THR A 16 7.02 6.02 -6.41
CA THR A 16 6.17 5.55 -5.31
C THR A 16 7.02 5.18 -4.10
N ALA A 17 6.71 5.79 -2.95
CA ALA A 17 7.26 5.40 -1.66
C ALA A 17 6.13 5.03 -0.70
N CYS A 18 6.41 4.07 0.18
CA CYS A 18 5.49 3.68 1.25
C CYS A 18 6.14 3.91 2.61
N TYR A 19 5.32 4.22 3.61
CA TYR A 19 5.76 4.58 4.95
C TYR A 19 4.92 3.87 6.00
N ILE A 20 5.55 3.50 7.12
CA ILE A 20 4.85 3.09 8.35
C ILE A 20 5.26 4.04 9.47
N ASN A 21 4.28 4.69 10.09
CA ASN A 21 4.49 5.66 11.18
C ASN A 21 5.56 6.71 10.83
N GLY A 22 5.48 7.24 9.60
CA GLY A 22 6.40 8.25 9.06
C GLY A 22 7.78 7.74 8.64
N LYS A 23 8.06 6.43 8.74
CA LYS A 23 9.35 5.84 8.32
C LYS A 23 9.21 5.16 6.97
N GLN A 24 10.03 5.56 5.99
CA GLN A 24 10.01 4.98 4.66
C GLN A 24 10.44 3.51 4.68
N LEU A 25 9.68 2.66 3.97
CA LEU A 25 9.96 1.24 3.83
C LEU A 25 10.98 0.98 2.73
N GLY A 26 11.94 0.09 3.01
CA GLY A 26 12.89 -0.38 2.01
C GLY A 26 12.52 -1.75 1.46
N GLY A 27 12.83 -2.01 0.18
CA GLY A 27 12.75 -3.35 -0.41
C GLY A 27 11.33 -3.90 -0.56
N LEU A 28 10.32 -3.05 -0.55
CA LEU A 28 8.94 -3.40 -0.87
C LEU A 28 8.88 -4.02 -2.27
N LYS A 29 8.17 -5.14 -2.40
CA LYS A 29 7.99 -5.89 -3.64
C LYS A 29 6.54 -5.85 -4.11
N GLU A 30 5.62 -5.97 -3.15
CA GLU A 30 4.19 -5.99 -3.41
C GLU A 30 3.46 -5.36 -2.23
N LEU A 31 2.46 -4.53 -2.53
CA LEU A 31 1.48 -3.98 -1.61
C LEU A 31 0.11 -4.41 -2.10
N TYR A 32 -0.68 -4.99 -1.21
CA TYR A 32 -2.05 -5.37 -1.46
C TYR A 32 -2.92 -4.90 -0.29
N ILE A 33 -3.84 -3.99 -0.58
CA ILE A 33 -4.85 -3.53 0.37
C ILE A 33 -6.22 -3.70 -0.28
N ASN A 34 -7.13 -4.35 0.42
CA ASN A 34 -8.52 -4.49 0.06
C ASN A 34 -9.35 -4.31 1.34
N ILE A 35 -10.00 -3.15 1.46
CA ILE A 35 -10.82 -2.78 2.60
C ILE A 35 -12.22 -2.50 2.05
N ASP A 36 -13.25 -3.09 2.65
CA ASP A 36 -14.63 -2.95 2.18
C ASP A 36 -15.59 -2.88 3.39
N GLU A 37 -16.55 -1.96 3.33
CA GLU A 37 -17.55 -1.76 4.39
C GLU A 37 -18.37 -3.03 4.71
N ALA A 38 -18.42 -4.01 3.81
CA ALA A 38 -19.08 -5.30 4.01
C ALA A 38 -18.27 -6.30 4.86
N GLY A 39 -17.11 -5.92 5.40
CA GLY A 39 -16.36 -6.74 6.36
C GLY A 39 -15.01 -7.25 5.86
N ILE A 40 -14.50 -6.76 4.73
CA ILE A 40 -13.17 -7.15 4.23
C ILE A 40 -12.12 -6.18 4.80
N PHE A 41 -11.05 -6.73 5.37
CA PHE A 41 -9.89 -5.98 5.81
C PHE A 41 -8.63 -6.79 5.55
N ASP A 42 -8.14 -6.71 4.31
CA ASP A 42 -6.87 -7.30 3.91
C ASP A 42 -5.86 -6.19 3.66
N ALA A 43 -4.79 -6.13 4.45
CA ALA A 43 -3.70 -5.17 4.25
C ALA A 43 -2.37 -5.90 4.41
N ILE A 44 -1.70 -6.18 3.30
CA ILE A 44 -0.56 -7.09 3.22
C ILE A 44 0.55 -6.45 2.39
N ILE A 45 1.78 -6.59 2.86
CA ILE A 45 2.98 -6.26 2.10
C ILE A 45 3.89 -7.47 1.95
N GLN A 46 4.60 -7.51 0.82
CA GLN A 46 5.74 -8.38 0.59
C GLN A 46 6.99 -7.52 0.45
N TYR A 47 8.07 -7.90 1.14
CA TYR A 47 9.31 -7.12 1.16
C TYR A 47 10.55 -8.01 1.30
N GLU A 48 11.69 -7.51 0.84
CA GLU A 48 13.02 -8.10 1.07
C GLU A 48 13.62 -7.51 2.35
N ALA A 49 13.82 -8.34 3.38
CA ALA A 49 14.43 -7.93 4.64
C ALA A 49 15.97 -7.77 4.52
N GLU A 50 16.64 -7.46 5.64
CA GLU A 50 18.09 -7.28 5.68
C GLU A 50 18.87 -8.57 5.36
N ASP A 51 18.32 -9.72 5.73
CA ASP A 51 18.87 -11.05 5.45
C ASP A 51 18.67 -11.53 4.00
N LYS A 52 18.16 -10.65 3.13
CA LYS A 52 17.85 -10.90 1.71
C LYS A 52 16.73 -11.90 1.46
N GLN A 53 16.02 -12.33 2.51
CA GLN A 53 14.84 -13.17 2.34
C GLN A 53 13.59 -12.33 2.11
N ILE A 54 12.63 -12.92 1.39
CA ILE A 54 11.35 -12.30 1.11
C ILE A 54 10.35 -12.71 2.19
N TYR A 55 9.75 -11.72 2.83
CA TYR A 55 8.74 -11.92 3.87
C TYR A 55 7.42 -11.29 3.45
N THR A 56 6.35 -11.81 4.06
CA THR A 56 5.01 -11.24 3.97
C THR A 56 4.58 -10.80 5.37
N CYS A 57 4.02 -9.61 5.46
CA CYS A 57 3.53 -9.02 6.71
C CYS A 57 2.12 -8.48 6.50
N ARG A 58 1.28 -8.60 7.53
CA ARG A 58 0.02 -7.85 7.62
C ARG A 58 0.30 -6.48 8.21
N LEU A 59 -0.16 -5.42 7.53
CA LEU A 59 -0.13 -4.06 8.05
C LEU A 59 -1.08 -3.92 9.25
N PHE A 60 -0.88 -2.88 10.07
CA PHE A 60 -1.67 -2.58 11.27
C PHE A 60 -1.60 -3.67 12.36
N ASN A 61 -0.52 -4.47 12.32
CA ASN A 61 -0.09 -5.43 13.35
C ASN A 61 1.44 -5.61 13.26
N VAL A 62 2.16 -4.51 13.05
CA VAL A 62 3.49 -4.54 12.44
C VAL A 62 4.60 -4.86 13.44
N ASP A 63 4.31 -4.84 14.74
CA ASP A 63 5.23 -5.22 15.84
C ASP A 63 5.90 -6.60 15.65
N LYS A 64 5.40 -7.42 14.73
CA LYS A 64 5.91 -8.77 14.41
C LYS A 64 6.68 -8.85 13.09
N CYS A 65 6.88 -7.74 12.38
CA CYS A 65 7.44 -7.73 11.05
C CYS A 65 8.83 -7.12 11.02
N ASN A 66 9.81 -7.89 10.49
CA ASN A 66 11.20 -7.46 10.36
C ASN A 66 11.40 -6.57 9.12
N ILE A 67 10.62 -5.49 9.01
CA ILE A 67 10.66 -4.59 7.86
C ILE A 67 11.83 -3.63 8.02
N LYS A 68 12.68 -3.52 6.99
CA LYS A 68 13.74 -2.53 6.96
C LYS A 68 13.19 -1.15 6.61
N THR A 69 13.67 -0.13 7.30
CA THR A 69 13.38 1.27 6.99
C THR A 69 14.59 1.93 6.33
N VAL A 70 14.35 2.87 5.42
CA VAL A 70 15.38 3.60 4.68
C VAL A 70 15.24 5.11 4.89
N GLN A 71 16.26 5.86 4.48
CA GLN A 71 16.16 7.32 4.41
C GLN A 71 15.19 7.75 3.29
N PRO A 72 14.58 8.94 3.40
CA PRO A 72 13.75 9.52 2.35
C PRO A 72 14.39 9.40 0.96
N SER A 73 13.67 8.85 -0.01
CA SER A 73 14.17 8.67 -1.38
C SER A 73 13.97 9.88 -2.27
N PHE A 74 13.02 10.75 -1.95
CA PHE A 74 12.68 11.94 -2.73
C PHE A 74 13.31 13.19 -2.14
N THR A 75 13.78 14.06 -3.02
CA THR A 75 14.13 15.44 -2.70
C THR A 75 12.86 16.27 -2.44
N GLU A 76 13.00 17.43 -1.80
CA GLU A 76 11.86 18.35 -1.57
C GLU A 76 11.17 18.76 -2.88
N GLU A 77 11.94 18.94 -3.95
CA GLU A 77 11.42 19.28 -5.27
C GLU A 77 10.59 18.13 -5.86
N GLU A 78 11.09 16.88 -5.79
CA GLU A 78 10.36 15.70 -6.26
C GLU A 78 9.09 15.46 -5.43
N ALA A 79 9.19 15.56 -4.10
CA ALA A 79 8.06 15.38 -3.19
C ALA A 79 6.92 16.39 -3.48
N SER A 80 7.25 17.61 -3.93
CA SER A 80 6.25 18.62 -4.31
C SER A 80 5.35 18.23 -5.49
N GLN A 81 5.75 17.20 -6.25
CA GLN A 81 5.00 16.67 -7.40
C GLN A 81 4.24 15.38 -7.08
N LEU A 82 4.36 14.89 -5.85
CA LEU A 82 3.69 13.68 -5.40
C LEU A 82 2.44 14.04 -4.58
N THR A 83 1.52 13.09 -4.52
CA THR A 83 0.36 13.16 -3.64
C THR A 83 0.49 12.11 -2.55
N LEU A 84 -0.09 12.41 -1.40
CA LEU A 84 -0.01 11.56 -0.22
C LEU A 84 -1.37 10.94 0.06
N PHE A 85 -1.42 9.61 0.15
CA PHE A 85 -2.57 8.87 0.64
C PHE A 85 -2.20 8.15 1.94
N GLU A 86 -2.99 8.33 2.98
CA GLU A 86 -2.71 7.77 4.32
C GLU A 86 -3.89 6.95 4.83
N ILE A 87 -3.56 5.90 5.56
CA ILE A 87 -4.51 5.03 6.26
C ILE A 87 -4.07 5.00 7.72
N GLU A 88 -4.92 5.50 8.61
CA GLU A 88 -4.75 5.33 10.05
C GLU A 88 -5.66 4.20 10.52
N SER A 89 -5.08 3.15 11.10
CA SER A 89 -5.87 1.99 11.52
C SER A 89 -5.23 1.20 12.66
N ASP A 90 -6.05 0.52 13.45
CA ASP A 90 -5.61 -0.54 14.38
C ASP A 90 -5.79 -1.97 13.80
N GLY A 91 -6.17 -2.06 12.53
CA GLY A 91 -6.44 -3.30 11.82
C GLY A 91 -7.90 -3.72 11.78
N THR A 92 -8.84 -2.88 12.24
CA THR A 92 -10.29 -3.13 12.12
C THR A 92 -11.01 -2.00 11.35
N LEU A 93 -12.14 -2.33 10.74
CA LEU A 93 -12.94 -1.38 9.96
C LEU A 93 -13.47 -0.21 10.80
N GLU A 94 -13.84 -0.47 12.05
CA GLU A 94 -14.43 0.53 12.95
C GLU A 94 -13.44 1.62 13.35
N ASN A 95 -12.14 1.30 13.32
CA ASN A 95 -11.06 2.21 13.67
C ASN A 95 -10.13 2.40 12.47
N THR A 96 -10.70 2.67 11.28
CA THR A 96 -9.94 2.99 10.08
C THR A 96 -10.38 4.33 9.50
N THR A 97 -9.42 5.21 9.26
CA THR A 97 -9.62 6.52 8.64
C THR A 97 -8.65 6.71 7.48
N PHE A 98 -9.12 7.35 6.40
CA PHE A 98 -8.36 7.58 5.18
C PHE A 98 -8.11 9.07 4.99
N TYR A 99 -6.93 9.42 4.48
CA TYR A 99 -6.56 10.80 4.20
C TYR A 99 -5.97 10.92 2.79
N PHE A 100 -6.26 12.02 2.11
CA PHE A 100 -5.64 12.40 0.84
C PHE A 100 -5.09 13.82 0.96
N ASN A 101 -3.77 13.97 0.78
CA ASN A 101 -3.03 15.21 1.02
C ASN A 101 -3.35 15.85 2.37
N SER A 102 -3.42 15.02 3.43
CA SER A 102 -3.75 15.39 4.81
C SER A 102 -5.20 15.85 5.06
N ASP A 103 -6.07 15.81 4.05
CA ASP A 103 -7.51 15.99 4.22
C ASP A 103 -8.18 14.64 4.47
N GLU A 104 -9.01 14.55 5.51
CA GLU A 104 -9.77 13.34 5.84
C GLU A 104 -10.81 13.04 4.76
N LEU A 105 -10.86 11.79 4.31
CA LEU A 105 -11.85 11.30 3.36
C LEU A 105 -13.05 10.71 4.11
N SER A 106 -14.25 11.20 3.77
CA SER A 106 -15.53 10.70 4.31
C SER A 106 -16.27 9.86 3.27
N GLU A 107 -17.25 9.07 3.74
CA GLU A 107 -18.11 8.23 2.88
C GLU A 107 -17.36 7.22 2.00
N VAL A 108 -16.18 6.75 2.44
CA VAL A 108 -15.42 5.69 1.78
C VAL A 108 -16.13 4.35 1.99
N VAL A 109 -16.53 3.71 0.90
CA VAL A 109 -17.20 2.41 0.87
C VAL A 109 -16.19 1.28 0.74
N SER A 110 -15.21 1.43 -0.15
CA SER A 110 -14.13 0.46 -0.30
C SER A 110 -12.85 1.09 -0.85
N LEU A 111 -11.74 0.43 -0.54
CA LEU A 111 -10.39 0.77 -0.96
C LEU A 111 -9.74 -0.46 -1.56
N PHE A 112 -9.23 -0.34 -2.78
CA PHE A 112 -8.45 -1.36 -3.44
C PHE A 112 -7.11 -0.79 -3.91
N ILE A 113 -6.01 -1.33 -3.38
CA ILE A 113 -4.64 -0.98 -3.78
C ILE A 113 -3.90 -2.27 -4.09
N HIS A 114 -3.38 -2.37 -5.31
CA HIS A 114 -2.44 -3.41 -5.70
C HIS A 114 -1.27 -2.78 -6.45
N ILE A 115 -0.13 -2.72 -5.78
CA ILE A 115 1.11 -2.20 -6.34
C ILE A 115 2.13 -3.33 -6.31
N LYS A 116 2.65 -3.69 -7.47
CA LYS A 116 3.63 -4.77 -7.64
C LYS A 116 4.68 -4.35 -8.65
N ALA A 117 5.93 -4.27 -8.21
CA ALA A 117 7.06 -4.07 -9.11
C ALA A 117 7.46 -5.41 -9.75
N VAL A 118 7.85 -5.39 -11.02
CA VAL A 118 8.50 -6.57 -11.63
C VAL A 118 9.90 -6.68 -11.06
N ILE A 119 10.12 -7.70 -10.25
CA ILE A 119 11.47 -8.10 -9.87
C ILE A 119 12.06 -8.80 -11.08
N GLY A 120 13.14 -8.26 -11.64
CA GLY A 120 13.97 -8.98 -12.59
C GLY A 120 14.30 -10.37 -12.03
N ASP A 121 13.94 -11.38 -12.82
CA ASP A 121 14.05 -12.82 -12.58
C ASP A 121 15.18 -13.24 -11.62
N LEU A 122 14.87 -13.68 -10.39
CA LEU A 122 15.64 -14.59 -9.52
C LEU A 122 15.11 -14.52 -8.07
N GLY A 123 14.27 -15.47 -7.64
CA GLY A 123 13.93 -15.56 -6.21
C GLY A 123 13.09 -16.76 -5.80
N ILE A 124 12.11 -17.19 -6.60
CA ILE A 124 11.18 -18.26 -6.20
C ILE A 124 10.79 -19.24 -7.32
N LYS A 125 11.25 -19.01 -8.56
CA LYS A 125 11.01 -19.95 -9.68
C LYS A 125 11.56 -21.36 -9.45
N HIS A 126 12.50 -21.53 -8.52
CA HIS A 126 13.12 -22.83 -8.21
C HIS A 126 12.39 -23.64 -7.13
N LEU A 127 11.33 -23.10 -6.52
CA LEU A 127 10.61 -23.75 -5.41
C LEU A 127 9.18 -24.20 -5.77
N PHE A 128 8.66 -23.88 -6.96
CA PHE A 128 7.31 -24.24 -7.39
C PHE A 128 7.31 -24.97 -8.74
N LYS A 129 6.56 -26.08 -8.83
CA LYS A 129 6.45 -26.92 -10.05
C LYS A 129 5.60 -26.29 -11.15
N GLU A 130 4.86 -25.23 -10.84
CA GLU A 130 4.02 -24.52 -11.79
C GLU A 130 4.34 -23.02 -11.71
N PRO A 131 4.67 -22.36 -12.84
CA PRO A 131 4.96 -20.94 -12.84
C PRO A 131 3.68 -20.15 -12.57
N ILE A 132 3.65 -19.39 -11.48
CA ILE A 132 2.63 -18.37 -11.29
C ILE A 132 2.94 -17.26 -12.30
N ILE A 133 2.21 -17.26 -13.42
CA ILE A 133 2.32 -16.24 -14.46
C ILE A 133 1.60 -14.99 -13.96
N SER A 134 2.36 -14.06 -13.38
CA SER A 134 2.19 -12.64 -13.66
C SER A 134 3.52 -11.93 -13.45
N ASP A 135 4.32 -11.90 -14.53
CA ASP A 135 5.59 -11.18 -14.65
C ASP A 135 5.37 -9.68 -15.00
N LYS A 136 4.15 -9.15 -14.88
CA LYS A 136 3.83 -7.77 -15.25
C LYS A 136 3.77 -6.85 -14.03
N PRO A 137 4.24 -5.60 -14.17
CA PRO A 137 4.07 -4.62 -13.11
C PRO A 137 2.57 -4.35 -12.94
N ILE A 138 2.15 -4.14 -11.70
CA ILE A 138 0.77 -3.76 -11.37
C ILE A 138 0.85 -2.43 -10.62
N PHE A 139 0.07 -1.46 -11.08
CA PHE A 139 -0.20 -0.24 -10.34
C PHE A 139 -1.70 0.02 -10.48
N LYS A 140 -2.46 -0.39 -9.47
CA LYS A 140 -3.90 -0.22 -9.44
C LYS A 140 -4.32 0.31 -8.07
N THR A 141 -4.94 1.47 -8.06
CA THR A 141 -5.35 2.16 -6.83
C THR A 141 -6.72 2.76 -7.06
N GLU A 142 -7.75 2.14 -6.50
CA GLU A 142 -9.15 2.55 -6.65
C GLU A 142 -9.75 2.78 -5.27
N ILE A 143 -10.57 3.81 -5.15
CA ILE A 143 -11.38 4.10 -3.98
C ILE A 143 -12.83 4.31 -4.43
N VAL A 144 -13.77 3.81 -3.63
CA VAL A 144 -15.20 3.92 -3.90
C VAL A 144 -15.83 4.79 -2.84
N PHE A 145 -16.58 5.80 -3.26
CA PHE A 145 -17.31 6.71 -2.37
C PHE A 145 -18.81 6.52 -2.51
N ARG A 146 -19.54 6.84 -1.44
CA ARG A 146 -20.98 7.03 -1.46
C ARG A 146 -21.30 8.53 -1.64
N ASN A 147 -22.09 8.84 -2.66
CA ASN A 147 -22.57 10.19 -2.92
C ASN A 147 -23.81 10.53 -2.07
N ASP A 148 -24.15 11.82 -1.98
CA ASP A 148 -25.33 12.32 -1.27
C ASP A 148 -26.66 11.70 -1.74
N ASP A 149 -26.74 11.28 -3.01
CA ASP A 149 -27.92 10.63 -3.60
C ASP A 149 -27.95 9.11 -3.40
N GLY A 150 -26.97 8.56 -2.67
CA GLY A 150 -26.82 7.13 -2.40
C GLY A 150 -26.19 6.32 -3.55
N THR A 151 -25.79 6.97 -4.65
CA THR A 151 -25.02 6.31 -5.71
C THR A 151 -23.56 6.11 -5.31
N LEU A 152 -22.85 5.27 -6.05
CA LEU A 152 -21.42 5.01 -5.85
C LEU A 152 -20.60 5.63 -6.98
N SER A 153 -19.49 6.27 -6.62
CA SER A 153 -18.44 6.70 -7.55
C SER A 153 -17.16 5.91 -7.31
N THR A 154 -16.38 5.69 -8.37
CA THR A 154 -15.06 5.06 -8.28
C THR A 154 -14.03 6.03 -8.82
N GLU A 155 -12.97 6.23 -8.05
CA GLU A 155 -11.89 7.15 -8.38
C GLU A 155 -10.54 6.45 -8.29
N THR A 156 -9.59 6.88 -9.12
CA THR A 156 -8.19 6.49 -8.98
C THR A 156 -7.53 7.41 -7.96
N ILE A 157 -6.70 6.86 -7.06
CA ILE A 157 -6.03 7.63 -6.01
C ILE A 157 -4.90 8.51 -6.57
N PHE A 158 -4.12 7.99 -7.52
CA PHE A 158 -2.90 8.62 -8.08
C PHE A 158 -2.97 8.78 -9.60
#